data_AF-A0A172U370-F1
#
_entry.id   AF-A0A172U370-F1
#
_cell.length_a   1.000
_cell.length_b   1.000
_cell.length_c   1.000
_cell.angle_alpha   90.00
_cell.angle_beta   90.00
_cell.angle_gamma   90.00
#
_symmetry.space_group_name_H-M   'P 1'
#
loop_
_entity.id
_entity.type
_entity.pdbx_description
1 polymer ?
#
loop_
_entity_poly.entity_id
_entity_poly.type
_entity_poly.pdbx_seq_one_letter_code
_entity_poly.pdbx_strand_id
1 'polypeptide(L)' 'MGVAAVARINSAIEAPFSFENRGYALSASIGSAQFPDDSGDINALLEIADQRMYQAKRRYRPQPNPTAVTA' A
#
# COMPACT_ATOMS: atom_id res chain seq x y z
N MET A 1 -9.06 -6.71 13.48
CA MET A 1 -8.24 -5.53 13.85
C MET A 1 -7.34 -5.02 12.72
N GLY A 2 -6.85 -5.88 11.81
CA GLY A 2 -5.89 -5.48 10.76
C GLY A 2 -6.36 -4.37 9.80
N VAL A 3 -7.64 -4.35 9.42
CA VAL A 3 -8.20 -3.37 8.46
C VAL A 3 -8.03 -1.92 8.93
N ALA A 4 -8.21 -1.65 10.24
CA ALA A 4 -8.05 -0.30 10.78
C ALA A 4 -6.59 0.17 10.76
N ALA A 5 -5.63 -0.73 10.96
CA ALA A 5 -4.21 -0.40 10.87
C ALA A 5 -3.79 -0.12 9.43
N VAL A 6 -4.24 -0.95 8.48
CA VAL A 6 -3.98 -0.77 7.04
C VAL A 6 -4.52 0.58 6.57
N ALA A 7 -5.76 0.93 6.93
CA ALA A 7 -6.37 2.21 6.56
C ALA A 7 -5.58 3.41 7.11
N ARG A 8 -5.13 3.34 8.36
CA ARG A 8 -4.32 4.41 8.98
C ARG A 8 -2.97 4.58 8.29
N ILE A 9 -2.29 3.49 7.94
CA ILE A 9 -1.01 3.54 7.23
C ILE A 9 -1.22 4.13 5.83
N ASN A 10 -2.25 3.67 5.12
CA ASN A 10 -2.52 4.17 3.78
C ASN A 10 -2.82 5.67 3.79
N SER A 11 -3.64 6.15 4.73
CA SER A 11 -3.92 7.58 4.90
C SER A 11 -2.69 8.42 5.21
N ALA A 12 -1.71 7.87 5.95
CA ALA A 12 -0.46 8.57 6.22
C ALA A 12 0.44 8.65 4.97
N ILE A 13 0.40 7.63 4.11
CA ILE A 13 1.17 7.58 2.86
C ILE A 13 0.56 8.47 1.79
N GLU A 14 -0.76 8.54 1.69
CA GLU A 14 -1.48 9.38 0.72
C GLU A 14 -1.40 10.89 1.04
N ALA A 15 -0.89 11.27 2.22
CA ALA A 15 -0.62 12.66 2.54
C ALA A 15 0.36 13.28 1.52
N PRO A 16 0.18 14.56 1.12
CA PRO A 16 1.05 15.19 0.14
C PRO A 16 2.53 15.09 0.54
N PHE A 17 3.31 14.40 -0.29
CA PHE A 17 4.75 14.30 -0.09
C PHE A 17 5.45 15.44 -0.83
N SER A 18 6.08 16.34 -0.09
CA SER A 18 6.82 17.47 -0.66
C SER A 18 8.31 17.18 -0.69
N PHE A 19 8.91 17.22 -1.88
CA PHE A 19 10.35 17.06 -2.09
C PHE A 19 10.79 18.00 -3.21
N GLU A 20 11.92 18.70 -3.04
CA GLU A 20 12.44 19.68 -4.02
C GLU A 20 11.38 20.70 -4.50
N ASN A 21 10.55 21.19 -3.57
CA ASN A 21 9.47 22.15 -3.85
C ASN A 21 8.40 21.62 -4.84
N ARG A 22 8.29 20.29 -4.97
CA ARG A 22 7.28 19.60 -5.77
C ARG A 22 6.44 18.68 -4.89
N GLY A 23 5.14 18.67 -5.13
CA GLY A 23 4.22 17.72 -4.50
C GLY A 23 4.14 16.43 -5.30
N TYR A 24 4.24 15.30 -4.61
CA TYR A 24 4.10 13.96 -5.19
C TYR A 24 2.87 13.28 -4.61
N ALA A 25 2.04 12.73 -5.50
CA ALA A 25 0.99 11.81 -5.12
C ALA A 25 1.62 10.43 -4.87
N LEU A 26 1.62 10.00 -3.61
CA LEU A 26 2.07 8.66 -3.22
C LEU A 26 0.86 7.78 -2.94
N SER A 27 1.05 6.48 -3.16
CA SER A 27 0.05 5.45 -2.89
C SER A 27 0.76 4.18 -2.44
N ALA A 28 0.16 3.42 -1.53
CA ALA A 28 0.66 2.11 -1.13
C ALA A 28 -0.34 1.00 -1.44
N SER A 29 0.19 -0.14 -1.88
CA SER A 29 -0.56 -1.39 -1.91
C SER A 29 -0.16 -2.20 -0.67
N ILE A 30 -1.11 -2.49 0.19
CA ILE A 30 -0.86 -3.12 1.49
C ILE A 30 -1.67 -4.41 1.57
N GLY A 31 -1.00 -5.51 1.91
CA GLY A 31 -1.63 -6.77 2.28
C GLY A 31 -1.41 -7.06 3.75
N SER A 32 -2.38 -7.70 4.39
CA SER A 32 -2.30 -8.08 5.80
C SER A 32 -2.79 -9.50 6.00
N ALA A 33 -2.14 -10.22 6.92
CA ALA A 33 -2.60 -11.50 7.44
C ALA A 33 -2.73 -11.42 8.97
N GLN A 34 -3.64 -12.20 9.56
CA GLN A 34 -3.99 -12.16 10.96
C GLN A 34 -3.84 -13.56 11.58
N PHE A 35 -3.01 -13.67 12.61
CA PHE A 35 -2.99 -14.85 13.48
C PHE A 35 -4.19 -14.82 14.44
N PRO A 36 -4.82 -15.98 14.75
CA PRO A 36 -4.61 -17.29 14.14
C PRO A 36 -5.45 -17.51 12.88
N ASP A 37 -6.32 -16.56 12.53
CA ASP A 37 -7.39 -16.70 11.52
C ASP A 37 -6.87 -17.11 10.13
N ASP A 38 -5.73 -16.56 9.69
CA ASP A 38 -5.15 -16.83 8.39
C ASP A 38 -4.15 -18.00 8.43
N SER A 39 -3.39 -18.16 9.52
CA SER A 39 -2.49 -19.28 9.77
C SER A 39 -1.90 -19.23 11.17
N GLY A 40 -1.51 -20.40 11.69
CA GLY A 40 -0.71 -20.54 12.91
C GLY A 40 0.81 -20.48 12.70
N ASP A 41 1.26 -20.50 11.44
CA ASP A 41 2.67 -20.42 11.06
C ASP A 41 3.01 -19.03 10.51
N ILE A 42 4.09 -18.43 11.03
CA ILE A 42 4.58 -17.12 10.61
C ILE A 42 4.97 -17.06 9.14
N ASN A 43 5.55 -18.14 8.58
CA ASN A 43 5.94 -18.14 7.17
C ASN A 43 4.71 -18.07 6.27
N ALA A 44 3.68 -18.86 6.59
CA ALA A 44 2.41 -18.82 5.89
C ALA A 44 1.69 -17.47 6.06
N LEU A 45 1.74 -16.82 7.24
CA LEU A 45 1.18 -15.48 7.42
C LEU A 45 1.87 -14.43 6.52
N LEU A 46 3.19 -14.49 6.40
CA LEU A 46 3.95 -13.59 5.52
C LEU A 46 3.58 -13.82 4.04
N GLU A 47 3.47 -15.07 3.62
CA GLU A 47 3.08 -15.41 2.25
C GLU A 47 1.67 -14.91 1.92
N ILE A 48 0.71 -15.12 2.83
CA ILE A 48 -0.67 -14.63 2.68
C ILE A 48 -0.70 -13.10 2.60
N ALA A 49 0.07 -12.41 3.44
CA ALA A 49 0.16 -10.95 3.41
C ALA A 49 0.74 -10.44 2.09
N ASP A 50 1.81 -11.06 1.58
CA ASP A 50 2.43 -10.69 0.30
C ASP A 50 1.48 -10.94 -0.89
N GLN A 51 0.80 -12.09 -0.93
CA GLN A 51 -0.20 -12.40 -1.95
C GLN A 51 -1.32 -11.34 -1.98
N ARG A 52 -1.85 -10.96 -0.81
CA ARG A 52 -2.88 -9.91 -0.69
C ARG A 52 -2.35 -8.54 -1.11
N MET A 53 -1.09 -8.22 -0.80
CA MET A 53 -0.44 -6.98 -1.26
C MET A 53 -0.34 -6.96 -2.79
N TYR A 54 0.07 -8.06 -3.41
CA TYR A 54 0.15 -8.18 -4.86
C TYR A 54 -1.22 -8.05 -5.52
N GLN A 55 -2.26 -8.65 -4.94
CA GLN A 55 -3.63 -8.47 -5.41
C GLN A 55 -4.07 -7.01 -5.36
N ALA A 56 -3.76 -6.29 -4.27
CA ALA A 56 -4.02 -4.85 -4.16
C ALA A 56 -3.24 -4.06 -5.23
N LYS A 57 -1.95 -4.37 -5.41
CA LYS A 57 -1.08 -3.73 -6.40
C LYS A 57 -1.58 -3.89 -7.83
N ARG A 58 -2.10 -5.07 -8.17
CA ARG A 58 -2.66 -5.34 -9.51
C ARG A 58 -3.96 -4.59 -9.79
N ARG A 59 -4.73 -4.26 -8.74
CA ARG A 59 -5.97 -3.48 -8.85
C ARG A 59 -5.68 -1.98 -8.93
N TYR A 60 -4.53 -1.55 -8.44
CA TYR A 60 -4.12 -0.15 -8.51
C TYR A 60 -3.80 0.26 -9.95
N ARG A 61 -4.39 1.39 -10.39
CA ARG A 61 -4.07 2.02 -11.66
C ARG A 61 -3.26 3.28 -11.37
N PRO A 62 -1.98 3.35 -11.77
CA PRO A 62 -1.19 4.54 -11.54
C PRO A 62 -1.85 5.73 -12.25
N GLN A 63 -2.11 6.79 -11.50
CA GLN A 63 -2.55 8.03 -12.10
C GLN A 63 -1.34 8.70 -12.77
N PRO A 64 -1.48 9.22 -14.00
CA PRO A 64 -0.40 9.98 -14.62
C PRO A 64 -0.11 11.22 -13.77
N ASN A 65 1.16 11.44 -13.45
CA ASN A 65 1.60 12.60 -12.71
C ASN A 65 1.40 13.85 -13.59
N PRO A 66 0.56 14.84 -13.21
CA PRO A 66 0.21 15.98 -14.08
C PRO A 66 1.40 16.89 -14.44
N THR A 67 2.55 16.73 -13.80
CA THR A 67 3.79 17.49 -14.07
C THR A 67 4.86 16.71 -14.84
N ALA A 68 4.58 15.49 -15.31
CA ALA A 68 5.53 14.70 -16.11
C ALA A 68 5.52 15.02 -17.62
N VAL A 69 5.02 16.19 -18.03
CA VAL A 69 5.22 16.74 -19.38
C VAL A 69 6.31 17.81 -19.34
N THR A 70 7.20 17.73 -20.33
CA THR A 70 8.37 18.58 -20.63
C THR A 70 9.72 18.09 -20.10
N ALA A 71 10.30 17.15 -20.85
CA ALA A 71 11.71 17.20 -21.26
C ALA A 71 11.77 16.88 -22.76
#